data_AF-A0A5K1BSC6-F1
#
_entry.id   AF-A0A5K1BSC6-F1
#
_cell.length_a   1.000
_cell.length_b   1.000
_cell.length_c   1.000
_cell.angle_alpha   90.00
_cell.angle_beta   90.00
_cell.angle_gamma   90.00
#
_symmetry.space_group_name_H-M   'P 1'
#
loop_
_entity.id
_entity.type
_entity.pdbx_description
1 polymer ?
#
loop_
_entity_poly.entity_id
_entity_poly.type
_entity_poly.pdbx_seq_one_letter_code
_entity_poly.pdbx_strand_id
1 'polypeptide(L)'
;MQTVTPMEPDVSIEGGCMIRVAVLPIGLVPKARLRDYAAMLSRHQRVELSAISSFYTEHQKSPFTHQPWDSGSLRFRFLLGGTQTSPWDDFQSCRKILAVIGLCHLPSLPDLDVVADQFASASRPYSSSLVQRCFAFCPNDAQ
;
A
#
# COMPACT_ATOMS: atom_id res chain seq x y z
N MET A 1 14.26 -25.15 -19.94
CA MET A 1 15.04 -24.88 -18.71
C MET A 1 14.14 -24.12 -17.76
N GLN A 2 13.60 -24.78 -16.73
CA GLN A 2 12.77 -24.13 -15.71
C GLN A 2 13.68 -23.41 -14.73
N THR A 3 13.62 -22.08 -14.69
CA THR A 3 14.27 -21.29 -13.65
C THR A 3 13.51 -21.53 -12.34
N VAL A 4 14.08 -22.35 -11.47
CA VAL A 4 13.70 -22.41 -10.06
C VAL A 4 14.00 -21.02 -9.49
N THR A 5 12.96 -20.23 -9.26
CA THR A 5 13.08 -19.02 -8.46
C THR A 5 13.49 -19.48 -7.04
N PRO A 6 14.68 -19.08 -6.55
CA PRO A 6 15.05 -19.39 -5.17
C PRO A 6 13.97 -18.83 -4.24
N MET A 7 13.67 -19.58 -3.17
CA MET A 7 12.77 -19.15 -2.11
C MET A 7 13.14 -17.71 -1.71
N GLU A 8 12.20 -16.77 -1.92
CA GLU A 8 12.48 -15.34 -1.70
C GLU A 8 13.05 -15.13 -0.28
N PRO A 9 14.14 -14.35 -0.12
CA PRO A 9 14.99 -14.35 1.08
C PRO A 9 14.36 -13.62 2.29
N ASP A 10 13.04 -13.50 2.36
CA ASP A 10 12.39 -12.57 3.28
C ASP A 10 11.17 -13.18 4.00
N VAL A 11 11.24 -14.49 4.27
CA VAL A 11 10.28 -15.19 5.14
C VAL A 11 10.67 -14.95 6.59
N SER A 12 10.35 -13.76 7.10
CA SER A 12 10.27 -13.52 8.55
C SER A 12 8.88 -13.93 9.05
N ILE A 13 8.80 -14.56 10.22
CA ILE A 13 7.52 -14.88 10.90
C ILE A 13 6.64 -13.62 11.00
N GLU A 14 7.26 -12.46 11.21
CA GLU A 14 6.56 -11.19 11.29
C GLU A 14 5.93 -10.76 9.96
N GLY A 15 6.47 -11.19 8.82
CA GLY A 15 5.95 -10.87 7.50
C GLY A 15 4.58 -11.48 7.23
N GLY A 16 4.23 -12.58 7.89
CA GLY A 16 2.95 -13.27 7.72
C GLY A 16 1.72 -12.46 8.17
N CYS A 17 1.92 -11.47 9.05
CA CYS A 17 0.84 -10.63 9.59
C CYS A 17 0.80 -9.21 9.01
N MET A 18 1.63 -8.91 8.01
CA MET A 18 1.73 -7.58 7.43
C MET A 18 0.89 -7.46 6.16
N ILE A 19 0.13 -6.37 6.08
CA ILE A 19 -0.57 -5.94 4.87
C ILE A 19 0.46 -5.29 3.95
N ARG A 20 0.72 -5.89 2.79
CA ARG A 20 1.68 -5.35 1.81
C ARG A 20 1.01 -4.26 0.98
N VAL A 21 1.69 -3.11 0.88
CA VAL A 21 1.22 -1.93 0.15
C VAL A 21 2.27 -1.55 -0.89
N ALA A 22 1.90 -1.55 -2.17
CA ALA A 22 2.78 -1.06 -3.22
C ALA A 22 2.75 0.47 -3.24
N VAL A 23 3.92 1.11 -3.26
CA VAL A 23 4.05 2.57 -3.33
C VAL A 23 4.73 2.94 -4.64
N LEU A 24 4.00 3.59 -5.54
CA LEU A 24 4.41 3.86 -6.91
C LEU A 24 4.65 5.36 -7.11
N PRO A 25 5.82 5.78 -7.64
CA PRO A 25 5.97 7.13 -8.15
C PRO A 25 5.12 7.28 -9.42
N ILE A 26 4.25 8.28 -9.46
CA ILE A 26 3.40 8.60 -10.61
C ILE A 26 3.86 9.92 -11.20
N GLY A 27 4.18 9.90 -12.50
CA GLY A 27 4.78 11.03 -13.20
C GLY A 27 6.22 11.30 -12.78
N LEU A 28 6.64 12.57 -12.93
CA LEU A 28 8.01 13.00 -12.64
C LEU A 28 8.18 13.34 -11.16
N VAL A 29 8.51 12.33 -10.36
CA VAL A 29 8.83 12.52 -8.93
C VAL A 29 10.33 12.47 -8.72
N PRO A 30 10.97 13.58 -8.26
CA PRO A 30 12.38 13.55 -7.90
C PRO A 30 12.67 12.49 -6.82
N LYS A 31 13.71 11.68 -6.99
CA LYS A 31 14.05 10.58 -6.07
C LYS A 31 14.19 11.03 -4.61
N ALA A 32 14.73 12.24 -4.38
CA ALA A 32 14.83 12.80 -3.04
C ALA A 32 13.45 13.02 -2.41
N ARG A 33 12.52 13.66 -3.15
CA ARG A 33 11.14 13.89 -2.70
C ARG A 33 10.36 12.59 -2.51
N LEU A 34 10.56 11.62 -3.39
CA LEU A 34 9.95 10.29 -3.25
C LEU A 34 10.32 9.64 -1.91
N ARG A 35 11.59 9.76 -1.49
CA ARG A 35 12.03 9.25 -0.17
C ARG A 35 11.37 10.02 0.98
N ASP A 36 11.26 11.34 0.89
CA ASP A 36 10.60 12.15 1.91
C ASP A 36 9.13 11.75 2.07
N TYR A 37 8.40 11.59 0.96
CA TYR A 37 7.01 11.14 0.96
C TYR A 37 6.87 9.71 1.50
N ALA A 38 7.77 8.80 1.12
CA ALA A 38 7.79 7.44 1.65
C ALA A 38 8.09 7.42 3.16
N ALA A 39 8.92 8.33 3.66
CA ALA A 39 9.21 8.48 5.09
C ALA A 39 8.01 9.02 5.88
N MET A 40 7.03 9.68 5.23
CA MET A 40 5.76 10.02 5.88
C MET A 40 4.86 8.78 6.02
N LEU A 41 4.82 7.93 4.98
CA LEU A 41 4.07 6.66 5.03
C LEU A 41 4.64 5.71 6.06
N SER A 42 5.97 5.61 6.19
CA SER A 42 6.60 4.69 7.13
C SER A 42 6.25 4.96 8.60
N ARG A 43 5.87 6.20 8.95
CA ARG A 43 5.37 6.56 10.29
C ARG A 43 4.04 5.88 10.63
N HIS A 44 3.31 5.41 9.62
CA HIS A 44 2.00 4.77 9.73
C HIS A 44 2.08 3.25 9.43
N GLN A 45 3.25 2.63 9.62
CA GLN A 45 3.41 1.18 9.48
C GLN A 45 2.61 0.38 10.51
N ARG A 46 2.22 1.00 11.62
CA ARG A 46 1.37 0.40 12.63
C ARG A 46 0.21 1.36 12.92
N VAL A 47 -1.01 0.84 12.84
CA VAL A 47 -2.23 1.58 13.20
C VAL A 47 -2.98 0.74 14.22
N GLU A 48 -3.19 1.29 15.41
CA GLU A 48 -3.96 0.59 16.45
C GLU A 48 -5.41 0.38 16.00
N LEU A 49 -5.98 -0.78 16.32
CA LEU A 49 -7.36 -1.09 15.95
C LEU A 49 -8.37 -0.18 16.68
N SER A 50 -7.98 0.41 17.80
CA SER A 50 -8.78 1.37 18.55
C SER A 50 -8.97 2.69 17.81
N ALA A 51 -8.08 3.00 16.86
CA ALA A 51 -8.16 4.19 16.01
C ALA A 51 -9.01 3.96 14.74
N ILE A 52 -9.53 2.75 14.51
CA ILE A 52 -10.37 2.44 13.36
C ILE A 52 -11.78 2.07 13.80
N SER A 53 -12.77 2.51 13.04
CA SER A 53 -14.17 2.15 13.25
C SER A 53 -14.55 0.94 12.41
N SER A 54 -15.29 0.00 13.00
CA SER A 54 -15.97 -1.05 12.22
C SER A 54 -16.96 -0.41 11.25
N PHE A 55 -16.99 -0.91 10.01
CA PHE A 55 -17.98 -0.50 9.02
C PHE A 55 -19.34 -1.21 9.21
N TYR A 56 -19.39 -2.24 10.06
CA TYR A 56 -20.62 -2.97 10.38
C TYR A 56 -21.41 -2.23 11.46
N THR A 57 -22.67 -1.91 11.16
CA THR A 57 -23.65 -1.42 12.14
C THR A 57 -24.19 -2.60 12.96
N GLU A 58 -24.65 -2.34 14.20
CA GLU A 58 -25.08 -3.36 15.19
C GLU A 58 -26.09 -4.41 14.67
N HIS A 59 -26.82 -4.10 13.60
CA HIS A 59 -27.84 -4.97 13.02
C HIS A 59 -27.29 -6.03 12.05
N GLN A 60 -26.00 -5.99 11.71
CA GLN A 60 -25.34 -7.02 10.91
C GLN A 60 -24.41 -7.86 11.80
N LYS A 61 -24.48 -9.19 11.66
CA LYS A 61 -23.51 -10.10 12.31
C LYS A 61 -22.11 -9.79 11.76
N SER A 62 -21.34 -8.99 12.49
CA SER A 62 -19.97 -8.70 12.12
C SER A 62 -19.13 -9.98 12.20
N PRO A 63 -18.30 -10.29 11.19
CA PRO A 63 -17.32 -11.37 11.31
C PRO A 63 -16.19 -11.05 12.30
N PHE A 64 -16.17 -9.83 12.86
CA PHE A 64 -15.12 -9.31 13.73
C PHE A 64 -15.50 -9.23 15.21
N THR A 65 -16.49 -10.01 15.66
CA THR A 65 -16.96 -10.01 17.06
C THR A 65 -15.85 -10.35 18.07
N HIS A 66 -14.88 -11.18 17.67
CA HIS A 66 -13.73 -11.56 18.51
C HIS A 66 -12.45 -10.77 18.17
N GLN A 67 -12.55 -9.73 17.35
CA GLN A 67 -11.41 -8.90 16.99
C GLN A 67 -10.98 -8.07 18.22
N PRO A 68 -9.69 -8.06 18.59
CA PRO A 68 -9.21 -7.30 19.74
C PRO A 68 -9.10 -5.80 19.39
N TRP A 69 -10.23 -5.10 19.31
CA TRP A 69 -10.28 -3.69 18.90
C TRP A 69 -9.45 -2.78 19.81
N ASP A 70 -9.38 -3.06 21.12
CA ASP A 70 -8.68 -2.18 22.08
C ASP A 70 -7.17 -2.45 22.18
N SER A 71 -6.69 -3.61 21.74
CA SER A 71 -5.29 -4.06 21.96
C SER A 71 -4.56 -4.56 20.70
N GLY A 72 -5.28 -4.74 19.60
CA GLY A 72 -4.71 -5.15 18.32
C GLY A 72 -4.26 -3.98 17.45
N SER A 73 -3.55 -4.30 16.38
CA SER A 73 -3.09 -3.31 15.39
C SER A 73 -3.06 -3.87 13.97
N LEU A 74 -3.29 -3.03 12.98
CA LEU A 74 -2.90 -3.29 11.60
C LEU A 74 -1.42 -2.98 11.40
N ARG A 75 -0.71 -3.86 10.70
CA ARG A 75 0.70 -3.66 10.34
C ARG A 75 0.82 -3.57 8.82
N PHE A 76 1.45 -2.52 8.32
CA PHE A 76 1.66 -2.26 6.91
C PHE A 76 3.12 -2.41 6.54
N ARG A 77 3.38 -3.06 5.40
CA ARG A 77 4.69 -3.11 4.75
C ARG A 77 4.63 -2.35 3.44
N PHE A 78 5.19 -1.14 3.44
CA PHE A 78 5.28 -0.30 2.24
C PHE A 78 6.45 -0.74 1.34
N LEU A 79 6.16 -1.02 0.08
CA LEU A 79 7.11 -1.47 -0.93
C LEU A 79 7.31 -0.36 -1.95
N LEU A 80 8.39 0.40 -1.77
CA LEU A 80 8.71 1.57 -2.60
C LEU A 80 9.15 1.14 -4.02
N GLY A 81 8.57 1.78 -5.04
CA GLY A 81 8.77 1.42 -6.44
C GLY A 81 7.89 0.26 -6.90
N GLY A 82 7.05 -0.27 -6.01
CA GLY A 82 6.24 -1.46 -6.27
C GLY A 82 7.03 -2.77 -6.15
N THR A 83 6.36 -3.86 -6.48
CA THR A 83 6.95 -5.20 -6.54
C THR A 83 6.21 -6.00 -7.59
N GLN A 84 6.86 -7.01 -8.18
CA GLN A 84 6.12 -8.01 -8.94
C GLN A 84 5.15 -8.75 -8.01
N THR A 85 3.98 -9.09 -8.53
CA THR A 85 3.02 -9.94 -7.83
C THR A 85 3.61 -11.35 -7.67
N SER A 86 3.35 -11.99 -6.53
CA SER A 86 3.86 -13.33 -6.28
C SER A 86 2.97 -14.34 -6.99
N PRO A 87 3.51 -15.36 -7.69
CA PRO A 87 2.70 -16.43 -8.27
C PRO A 87 2.00 -17.30 -7.22
N TRP A 88 2.36 -17.14 -5.94
CA TRP A 88 1.81 -17.86 -4.81
C TRP A 88 0.81 -17.03 -4.00
N ASP A 89 0.44 -15.84 -4.45
CA ASP A 89 -0.36 -14.92 -3.68
C ASP A 89 -1.78 -15.46 -3.39
N ASP A 90 -2.34 -16.25 -4.30
CA ASP A 90 -3.62 -16.96 -4.10
C ASP A 90 -3.57 -18.06 -3.03
N PHE A 91 -2.40 -18.64 -2.79
CA PHE A 91 -2.20 -19.66 -1.74
C PHE A 91 -1.72 -19.04 -0.42
N GLN A 92 -1.04 -17.90 -0.48
CA GLN A 92 -0.45 -17.22 0.66
C GLN A 92 -0.89 -15.76 0.67
N SER A 93 -2.02 -15.49 1.34
CA SER A 93 -2.64 -14.15 1.36
C SER A 93 -1.70 -13.07 1.90
N CYS A 94 -0.77 -13.39 2.79
CA CYS A 94 0.25 -12.46 3.27
C CYS A 94 1.20 -11.96 2.17
N ARG A 95 1.25 -12.64 1.00
CA ARG A 95 2.01 -12.20 -0.16
C ARG A 95 1.24 -11.24 -1.07
N LYS A 96 -0.09 -11.16 -0.95
CA LYS A 96 -0.92 -10.27 -1.79
C LYS A 96 -0.57 -8.81 -1.53
N ILE A 97 -0.55 -8.02 -2.61
CA ILE A 97 -0.57 -6.56 -2.52
C ILE A 97 -2.03 -6.14 -2.37
N LEU A 98 -2.42 -5.78 -1.15
CA LEU A 98 -3.81 -5.45 -0.83
C LEU A 98 -4.12 -3.97 -1.00
N ALA A 99 -3.09 -3.12 -1.16
CA ALA A 99 -3.30 -1.72 -1.49
C ALA A 99 -2.19 -1.17 -2.40
N VAL A 100 -2.54 -0.17 -3.21
CA VAL A 100 -1.63 0.58 -4.06
C VAL A 100 -1.74 2.07 -3.74
N ILE A 101 -0.61 2.68 -3.43
CA ILE A 101 -0.47 4.11 -3.17
C ILE A 101 0.36 4.73 -4.30
N GLY A 102 -0.24 5.65 -5.06
CA GLY A 102 0.47 6.52 -5.99
C GLY A 102 0.98 7.76 -5.27
N LEU A 103 2.23 8.16 -5.55
CA LEU A 103 2.80 9.41 -5.07
C LEU A 103 3.15 10.28 -6.27
N CYS A 104 2.58 11.47 -6.35
CA CYS A 104 2.77 12.45 -7.41
C CYS A 104 3.37 13.75 -6.83
N HIS A 105 4.21 14.43 -7.62
CA HIS A 105 4.80 15.73 -7.27
C HIS A 105 4.32 16.81 -8.24
N LEU A 106 3.36 17.65 -7.80
CA LEU A 106 2.68 18.62 -8.66
C LEU A 106 3.57 19.71 -9.27
N PRO A 107 4.60 20.26 -8.60
CA PRO A 107 5.44 21.31 -9.21
C PRO A 107 6.13 20.87 -10.51
N SER A 108 6.19 19.57 -10.76
CA SER A 108 6.76 18.98 -11.98
C SER A 108 5.70 18.60 -13.03
N LEU A 109 4.41 18.89 -12.81
CA LEU A 109 3.30 18.35 -13.61
C LEU A 109 2.18 19.39 -13.87
N PRO A 110 1.73 19.56 -15.13
CA PRO A 110 0.65 20.49 -15.46
C PRO A 110 -0.75 19.85 -15.54
N ASP A 111 -0.89 18.52 -15.65
CA ASP A 111 -2.18 17.86 -15.94
C ASP A 111 -2.47 16.66 -15.01
N LEU A 112 -3.58 16.75 -14.26
CA LEU A 112 -4.03 15.73 -13.32
C LEU A 112 -4.68 14.52 -14.01
N ASP A 113 -5.27 14.70 -15.19
CA ASP A 113 -5.93 13.62 -15.93
C ASP A 113 -4.86 12.63 -16.41
N VAL A 114 -3.74 13.15 -16.91
CA VAL A 114 -2.56 12.35 -17.28
C VAL A 114 -2.01 11.56 -16.08
N VAL A 115 -1.95 12.18 -14.90
CA VAL A 115 -1.51 11.50 -13.66
C VAL A 115 -2.49 10.41 -13.25
N ALA A 116 -3.79 10.65 -13.37
CA ALA A 116 -4.81 9.66 -13.08
C ALA A 116 -4.71 8.45 -14.02
N ASP A 117 -4.51 8.68 -15.32
CA ASP A 117 -4.31 7.62 -16.31
C ASP A 117 -3.02 6.83 -16.07
N GLN A 118 -1.93 7.51 -15.75
CA GLN A 118 -0.66 6.87 -15.37
C GLN A 118 -0.83 6.00 -14.13
N PHE A 119 -1.52 6.49 -13.11
CA PHE A 119 -1.81 5.73 -11.91
C PHE A 119 -2.67 4.50 -12.21
N ALA A 120 -3.76 4.68 -12.97
CA ALA A 120 -4.64 3.58 -13.38
C ALA A 120 -3.89 2.52 -14.19
N SER A 121 -2.95 2.92 -15.06
CA SER A 121 -2.10 1.98 -15.79
C SER A 121 -1.13 1.24 -14.87
N ALA A 122 -0.46 1.97 -13.97
CA ALA A 122 0.53 1.41 -13.05
C ALA A 122 -0.08 0.50 -11.95
N SER A 123 -1.36 0.71 -11.59
CA SER A 123 -2.05 -0.10 -10.59
C SER A 123 -2.65 -1.40 -11.15
N ARG A 124 -2.87 -1.51 -12.47
CA ARG A 124 -3.46 -2.69 -13.15
C ARG A 124 -2.83 -4.04 -12.76
N PRO A 125 -1.49 -4.18 -12.63
CA PRO A 125 -0.89 -5.47 -12.29
C PRO A 125 -1.29 -6.00 -10.90
N TYR A 126 -1.77 -5.13 -10.01
CA TYR A 126 -2.12 -5.48 -8.63
C TYR A 126 -3.62 -5.81 -8.51
N SER A 127 -4.06 -6.86 -9.19
CA SER A 127 -5.48 -7.28 -9.24
C SER A 127 -6.06 -7.64 -7.87
N SER A 128 -5.24 -8.12 -6.93
CA SER A 128 -5.62 -8.41 -5.55
C SER A 128 -5.80 -7.17 -4.67
N SER A 129 -5.54 -5.95 -5.17
CA SER A 129 -5.64 -4.74 -4.37
C SER A 129 -7.09 -4.37 -4.07
N LEU A 130 -7.38 -4.13 -2.80
CA LEU A 130 -8.68 -3.71 -2.29
C LEU A 130 -8.83 -2.18 -2.31
N VAL A 131 -7.70 -1.47 -2.23
CA VAL A 131 -7.65 -0.01 -2.18
C VAL A 131 -6.57 0.51 -3.13
N GLN A 132 -6.95 1.46 -3.98
CA GLN A 132 -6.04 2.18 -4.85
C GLN A 132 -6.24 3.68 -4.64
N ARG A 133 -5.19 4.40 -4.19
CA ARG A 133 -5.25 5.85 -3.94
C ARG A 133 -3.99 6.51 -4.47
N CYS A 134 -4.13 7.63 -5.18
CA CYS A 134 -3.02 8.46 -5.61
C CYS A 134 -3.02 9.77 -4.81
N PHE A 135 -1.89 10.10 -4.19
CA PHE A 135 -1.70 11.35 -3.45
C PHE A 135 -0.78 12.27 -4.22
N ALA A 136 -1.20 13.51 -4.34
CA ALA A 136 -0.52 14.52 -5.11
C ALA A 136 0.03 15.58 -4.13
N PHE A 137 1.35 15.71 -4.08
CA PHE A 137 2.04 16.63 -3.17
C PHE A 137 2.40 17.91 -3.92
N CYS A 138 1.92 19.04 -3.40
CA CYS A 138 2.31 20.36 -3.84
C CYS A 138 2.99 21.06 -2.64
N PRO A 139 4.33 21.22 -2.63
CA PRO A 139 4.96 22.12 -1.66
C PRO A 139 4.49 23.54 -1.98
N ASN A 140 3.53 24.03 -1.20
CA ASN A 140 3.33 25.46 -1.05
C ASN A 140 3.97 25.88 0.28
N ASP A 141 4.30 27.15 0.43
CA ASP A 141 4.88 27.69 1.67
C ASP A 141 3.86 27.75 2.84
N ALA A 142 2.69 27.13 2.70
CA ALA A 142 1.60 27.16 3.68
C ALA A 142 1.38 25.82 4.41
N GLN A 143 2.38 24.92 4.42
CA GLN A 143 2.33 23.65 5.15
C GLN A 143 3.15 23.67 6.45
#